data_AF-A0A2D4J9W6-F1
#
_entry.id   AF-A0A2D4J9W6-F1
#
_cell.length_a   1.000
_cell.length_b   1.000
_cell.length_c   1.000
_cell.angle_alpha   90.00
_cell.angle_beta   90.00
_cell.angle_gamma   90.00
#
_symmetry.space_group_name_H-M   'P 1'
#
loop_
_entity.id
_entity.type
_entity.pdbx_description
1 polymer ?
#
loop_
_entity_poly.entity_id
_entity_poly.type
_entity_poly.pdbx_seq_one_letter_code
_entity_poly.pdbx_strand_id
1 'polypeptide(L)'
;KTWTEAYITLILKEDTDQQQIKNYRPISLLNSDYKIFGSILAERLKRYLNNFIHPDQNGFLRKRQIRDNIRIILDTLEYYEAHPEKQMALIFLDAQKAFD
;
A
#
# COMPACT_ATOMS: atom_id res chain seq x y z
N LYS A 1 10.11 -9.69 -27.01
CA LYS A 1 8.72 -10.09 -27.35
C LYS A 1 7.96 -10.52 -26.09
N THR A 2 8.49 -11.44 -25.29
CA THR A 2 7.88 -11.84 -24.00
C THR A 2 7.64 -10.68 -23.02
N TRP A 3 8.49 -9.65 -23.01
CA TRP A 3 8.33 -8.50 -22.10
C TRP A 3 7.20 -7.53 -22.46
N THR A 4 6.63 -7.64 -23.65
CA THR A 4 5.64 -6.68 -24.17
C THR A 4 4.21 -7.22 -24.11
N GLU A 5 4.02 -8.39 -23.51
CA GLU A 5 2.74 -9.09 -23.46
C GLU A 5 2.30 -9.30 -21.99
N ALA A 6 0.99 -9.18 -21.76
CA ALA A 6 0.36 -9.44 -20.47
C ALA A 6 -1.02 -10.07 -20.69
N TYR A 7 -1.37 -11.06 -19.88
CA TYR A 7 -2.75 -11.58 -19.82
C TYR A 7 -3.49 -10.90 -18.67
N ILE A 8 -4.57 -10.19 -18.97
CA ILE A 8 -5.39 -9.52 -17.95
C ILE A 8 -6.54 -10.46 -17.56
N THR A 9 -6.67 -10.72 -16.26
CA THR A 9 -7.81 -11.44 -15.69
C THR A 9 -8.48 -10.61 -14.59
N LEU A 10 -9.76 -10.83 -14.36
CA LEU A 10 -10.53 -10.12 -13.34
C LEU A 10 -10.65 -10.96 -12.07
N ILE A 11 -10.35 -10.36 -10.92
CA ILE A 11 -10.55 -10.96 -9.60
C ILE A 11 -11.64 -10.20 -8.86
N LEU A 12 -12.73 -10.87 -8.52
CA LEU A 12 -13.80 -10.31 -7.69
C LEU A 12 -13.27 -10.03 -6.27
N LYS A 13 -13.64 -8.89 -5.70
CA LYS A 13 -13.42 -8.60 -4.27
C LYS A 13 -14.27 -9.54 -3.42
N GLU A 14 -13.67 -10.11 -2.38
CA GLU A 14 -14.38 -10.97 -1.43
C GLU A 14 -15.61 -10.25 -0.84
N ASP A 15 -16.69 -10.99 -0.63
CA ASP A 15 -17.94 -10.51 -0.04
C ASP A 15 -18.60 -9.31 -0.75
N THR A 16 -18.47 -9.25 -2.08
CA THR A 16 -19.09 -8.18 -2.89
C THR A 16 -20.02 -8.73 -3.98
N ASP A 17 -20.96 -7.89 -4.43
CA ASP A 17 -21.94 -8.23 -5.47
C ASP A 17 -21.25 -8.49 -6.83
N GLN A 18 -21.48 -9.68 -7.39
CA GLN A 18 -20.94 -10.14 -8.66
C GLN A 18 -21.50 -9.37 -9.88
N GLN A 19 -22.65 -8.72 -9.74
CA GLN A 19 -23.27 -7.95 -10.83
C GLN A 19 -22.66 -6.55 -10.98
N GLN A 20 -21.84 -6.10 -10.02
CA GLN A 20 -21.25 -4.77 -10.02
C GLN A 20 -19.81 -4.82 -10.57
N ILE A 21 -19.58 -4.24 -11.75
CA ILE A 21 -18.26 -4.26 -12.41
C ILE A 21 -17.13 -3.64 -11.56
N LYS A 22 -17.43 -2.62 -10.74
CA LYS A 22 -16.48 -1.96 -9.82
C LYS A 22 -15.89 -2.88 -8.75
N ASN A 23 -16.50 -4.04 -8.55
CA ASN A 23 -16.07 -5.04 -7.57
C ASN A 23 -15.00 -5.98 -8.13
N TYR A 24 -14.71 -5.91 -9.43
CA TYR A 24 -13.66 -6.68 -10.06
C TYR A 24 -12.37 -5.86 -10.13
N ARG A 25 -11.26 -6.47 -9.70
CA ARG A 25 -9.90 -5.93 -9.81
C ARG A 25 -9.20 -6.58 -11.01
N PRO A 26 -8.77 -5.83 -12.02
CA PRO A 26 -7.93 -6.39 -13.06
C PRO A 26 -6.54 -6.73 -12.50
N ILE A 27 -6.02 -7.91 -12.86
CA ILE A 27 -4.64 -8.30 -12.57
C ILE A 27 -3.95 -8.65 -13.89
N SER A 28 -2.79 -8.02 -14.10
CA SER A 28 -1.91 -8.32 -15.24
C SER A 28 -0.98 -9.48 -14.89
N LEU A 29 -1.17 -10.61 -15.57
CA LEU A 29 -0.28 -11.76 -15.51
C LEU A 29 0.89 -11.53 -16.48
N LEU A 30 1.99 -11.02 -15.94
CA LEU A 30 3.22 -10.74 -16.68
C LEU A 30 4.08 -12.00 -16.82
N ASN A 31 4.87 -12.05 -17.90
CA ASN A 31 5.84 -13.11 -18.15
C ASN A 31 6.92 -13.20 -17.05
N SER A 32 7.45 -14.41 -16.85
CA SER A 32 8.39 -14.71 -15.75
C SER A 32 9.71 -13.95 -15.86
N ASP A 33 10.22 -13.75 -17.07
CA ASP A 33 11.43 -12.98 -17.34
C ASP A 33 11.30 -11.51 -16.88
N TYR A 34 10.16 -10.88 -17.17
CA TYR A 34 9.84 -9.54 -16.66
C TYR A 34 9.81 -9.53 -15.13
N LYS A 35 9.15 -10.52 -14.51
CA LYS A 35 9.04 -10.62 -13.05
C LYS A 35 10.41 -10.80 -12.39
N ILE A 36 11.27 -11.67 -12.93
CA ILE A 36 12.63 -11.89 -12.42
C ILE A 36 13.41 -10.58 -12.43
N PHE A 37 13.40 -9.85 -13.56
CA PHE A 37 14.10 -8.58 -13.66
C PHE A 37 13.52 -7.52 -12.71
N GLY A 38 12.20 -7.40 -12.64
CA GLY A 38 11.51 -6.51 -11.71
C GLY A 38 11.87 -6.81 -10.25
N SER A 39 11.93 -8.09 -9.86
CA SER A 39 12.38 -8.51 -8.53
C SER A 39 13.83 -8.11 -8.25
N ILE A 40 14.74 -8.27 -9.21
CA ILE A 40 16.14 -7.84 -9.07
C ILE A 40 16.21 -6.33 -8.82
N LEU A 41 15.47 -5.53 -9.59
CA LEU A 41 15.42 -4.07 -9.40
C LEU A 41 14.83 -3.70 -8.04
N ALA A 42 13.71 -4.31 -7.66
CA ALA A 42 13.07 -4.07 -6.37
C ALA A 42 14.03 -4.36 -5.20
N GLU A 43 14.75 -5.49 -5.23
CA GLU A 43 15.71 -5.83 -4.16
C GLU A 43 16.91 -4.88 -4.08
N ARG A 44 17.34 -4.32 -5.22
CA ARG A 44 18.39 -3.30 -5.24
C ARG A 44 17.88 -1.98 -4.65
N LEU A 45 16.68 -1.54 -5.04
CA LEU A 45 16.07 -0.29 -4.57
C LEU A 45 15.72 -0.33 -3.07
N LYS A 46 15.20 -1.45 -2.56
CA LYS A 46 14.86 -1.64 -1.14
C LYS A 46 15.97 -1.25 -0.17
N ARG A 47 17.23 -1.32 -0.58
CA ARG A 47 18.40 -0.95 0.23
C ARG A 47 18.49 0.56 0.50
N TYR A 48 17.89 1.37 -0.36
CA TYR A 48 18.00 2.83 -0.33
C TYR A 48 16.68 3.53 -0.02
N LEU A 49 15.53 2.89 -0.29
CA LEU A 49 14.22 3.53 -0.14
C LEU A 49 13.98 4.15 1.25
N ASN A 50 14.49 3.52 2.31
CA ASN A 50 14.35 4.05 3.67
C ASN A 50 15.07 5.40 3.89
N ASN A 51 16.05 5.75 3.06
CA ASN A 51 16.78 7.02 3.15
C ASN A 51 16.02 8.18 2.49
N PHE A 52 15.07 7.87 1.61
CA PHE A 52 14.36 8.87 0.79
C PHE A 52 12.88 8.99 1.14
N ILE A 53 12.28 7.93 1.69
CA ILE A 53 10.86 7.92 2.05
C ILE A 53 10.67 8.32 3.51
N HIS A 54 9.76 9.28 3.74
CA HIS A 54 9.42 9.81 5.05
C HIS A 54 9.11 8.70 6.06
N PRO A 55 9.59 8.77 7.32
CA PRO A 55 9.42 7.71 8.31
C PRO A 55 7.97 7.24 8.50
N ASP A 56 7.01 8.16 8.45
CA ASP A 56 5.58 7.86 8.68
C ASP A 56 4.93 7.04 7.55
N GLN A 57 5.58 6.91 6.38
CA GLN A 57 5.12 6.03 5.33
C GLN A 57 5.59 4.59 5.61
N ASN A 58 4.73 3.80 6.24
CA ASN A 58 5.10 2.45 6.68
C ASN A 58 4.83 1.31 5.68
N GLY A 59 4.00 1.55 4.66
CA GLY A 59 3.62 0.53 3.68
C GLY A 59 4.79 0.03 2.82
N PHE A 60 4.91 -1.30 2.69
CA PHE A 60 5.82 -2.00 1.76
C PHE A 60 7.33 -1.68 1.88
N LEU A 61 7.75 -1.09 2.99
CA LEU A 61 9.16 -0.76 3.25
C LEU A 61 9.82 -1.71 4.25
N ARG A 62 11.11 -1.96 4.03
CA ARG A 62 11.87 -2.90 4.86
C ARG A 62 11.99 -2.37 6.29
N LYS A 63 11.69 -3.22 7.27
CA LYS A 63 11.72 -2.94 8.71
C LYS A 63 10.68 -1.92 9.20
N ARG A 64 9.69 -1.55 8.38
CA ARG A 64 8.54 -0.74 8.78
C ARG A 64 7.32 -1.64 8.95
N GLN A 65 6.56 -1.44 10.01
CA GLN A 65 5.44 -2.31 10.36
C GLN A 65 4.15 -1.50 10.51
N ILE A 66 3.02 -2.13 10.23
CA ILE A 66 1.69 -1.51 10.46
C ILE A 66 1.49 -1.10 11.93
N ARG A 67 2.18 -1.78 12.86
CA ARG A 67 2.15 -1.47 14.29
C ARG A 67 2.69 -0.08 14.60
N ASP A 68 3.62 0.43 13.79
CA ASP A 68 4.18 1.77 13.95
C ASP A 68 3.08 2.83 13.74
N ASN A 69 2.21 2.65 12.74
CA ASN A 69 1.04 3.52 12.52
C ASN A 69 0.05 3.46 13.70
N ILE A 70 -0.20 2.26 14.23
CA ILE A 70 -1.11 2.09 15.38
C ILE A 70 -0.53 2.84 16.59
N ARG A 71 0.78 2.73 16.83
CA ARG A 71 1.44 3.41 17.94
C ARG A 71 1.35 4.93 17.80
N ILE A 72 1.56 5.49 16.61
CA ILE A 72 1.41 6.93 16.35
C ILE A 72 0.00 7.41 16.70
N ILE A 73 -1.04 6.66 16.34
CA ILE A 73 -2.43 7.01 16.67
C ILE A 73 -2.65 6.96 18.19
N LEU A 74 -2.20 5.90 18.86
CA LEU A 74 -2.33 5.77 20.31
C LEU A 74 -1.60 6.90 21.05
N ASP A 75 -0.35 7.21 20.67
CA ASP A 75 0.43 8.31 21.23
C ASP A 75 -0.29 9.66 21.04
N THR A 76 -0.93 9.86 19.89
CA THR A 76 -1.70 11.08 19.60
C THR A 76 -2.94 11.19 20.50
N LEU A 77 -3.65 10.07 20.74
CA LEU A 77 -4.80 10.03 21.63
C LEU A 77 -4.39 10.25 23.10
N GLU A 78 -3.35 9.56 23.57
CA GLU A 78 -2.81 9.73 24.93
C GLU A 78 -2.36 11.18 25.17
N TYR A 79 -1.73 11.81 24.17
CA TYR A 79 -1.32 13.21 24.24
C TYR A 79 -2.50 14.17 24.39
N TYR A 80 -3.58 13.91 23.67
CA TYR A 80 -4.81 14.70 23.76
C TYR A 80 -5.51 14.52 25.12
N GLU A 81 -5.57 13.29 25.65
CA GLU A 81 -6.13 13.03 26.98
C GLU A 81 -5.39 13.80 28.09
N ALA A 82 -4.08 13.97 27.94
CA ALA A 82 -3.26 14.77 28.86
C ALA A 82 -3.40 16.30 28.66
N HIS A 83 -3.95 16.75 27.52
CA HIS A 83 -4.06 18.16 27.13
C HIS A 83 -5.46 18.49 26.57
N PRO A 84 -6.52 18.39 27.40
CA PRO A 84 -7.91 18.53 26.95
C PRO A 84 -8.25 19.94 26.43
N GLU A 85 -7.39 20.94 26.66
CA GLU A 85 -7.53 22.29 26.12
C GLU A 85 -7.22 22.37 24.62
N LYS A 86 -6.52 21.37 24.06
CA LYS A 86 -6.18 21.33 22.64
C LYS A 86 -7.31 20.74 21.83
N GLN A 87 -7.44 21.14 20.57
CA GLN A 87 -8.37 20.53 19.63
C GLN A 87 -7.62 19.50 18.77
N MET A 88 -8.27 18.37 18.50
CA MET A 88 -7.71 17.29 17.69
C MET A 88 -8.76 16.77 16.70
N ALA A 89 -8.33 16.45 15.49
CA ALA A 89 -9.13 15.74 14.49
C ALA A 89 -8.31 14.63 13.86
N LEU A 90 -8.93 13.46 13.67
CA LEU A 90 -8.38 12.35 12.88
C LEU A 90 -9.10 12.29 11.54
N ILE A 91 -8.33 12.30 10.45
CA ILE A 91 -8.85 12.26 9.09
C ILE A 91 -8.38 10.97 8.44
N PHE A 92 -9.34 10.14 8.01
CA PHE A 92 -9.08 8.89 7.31
C PHE A 92 -9.26 9.13 5.81
N LEU A 93 -8.18 8.93 5.05
CA LEU A 93 -8.14 9.11 3.61
C LEU A 93 -7.84 7.78 2.93
N ASP A 94 -8.52 7.52 1.81
CA ASP A 94 -8.24 6.37 0.95
C ASP A 94 -8.19 6.81 -0.52
N ALA A 95 -7.31 6.19 -1.29
CA ALA A 95 -7.13 6.47 -2.70
C ALA A 95 -7.81 5.39 -3.54
N GLN A 96 -8.86 5.77 -4.26
CA GLN A 96 -9.52 4.85 -5.18
C GLN A 96 -8.58 4.55 -6.36
N LYS A 97 -8.37 3.26 -6.64
CA LYS A 97 -7.58 2.78 -7.79
C LYS A 97 -6.12 3.26 -7.80
N ALA A 98 -5.43 3.17 -6.66
CA ALA A 98 -4.05 3.64 -6.51
C ALA A 98 -2.99 2.97 -7.42
N PHE A 99 -3.32 1.86 -8.08
CA PHE A 99 -2.43 1.13 -9.00
C PHE A 99 -2.91 1.14 -10.46
N ASP A 100 -4.13 1.62 -10.73
CA ASP A 100 -4.65 1.71 -12.10
C ASP A 100 -4.06 2.93 -12.82
#